data_AF-A0AAV5INL9-F1
#
_entry.id   AF-A0AAV5INL9-F1
#
_cell.length_a   1.000
_cell.length_b   1.000
_cell.length_c   1.000
_cell.angle_alpha   90.00
_cell.angle_beta   90.00
_cell.angle_gamma   90.00
#
_symmetry.space_group_name_H-M   'P 1'
#
loop_
_entity.id
_entity.type
_entity.pdbx_description
1 polymer ?
#
loop_
_entity_poly.entity_id
_entity_poly.type
_entity_poly.pdbx_seq_one_letter_code
_entity_poly.pdbx_strand_id
1 'polypeptide(L)'
;MEGPSFFDRMINHLRSTCKYYTGYPKDLGPSRVIHFNSEREFVQLLHEGNPVVVAFTIRGNYTRHLDKVLEEAAAEFYPHIKFMRVECPKYPGFCIARQKKEYPFIEIFHTPEQVGDYSC
;
A
#
# COMPACT_ATOMS: atom_id res chain seq x y z
N MET A 1 -3.12 11.41 47.07
CA MET A 1 -3.72 10.96 45.80
C MET A 1 -2.98 9.71 45.40
N GLU A 2 -3.62 8.55 45.52
CA GLU A 2 -3.08 7.31 44.96
C GLU A 2 -3.08 7.42 43.44
N GLY A 3 -1.94 7.10 42.81
CA GLY A 3 -1.80 7.14 41.36
C GLY A 3 -2.66 6.07 40.68
N PRO A 4 -2.90 6.18 39.35
CA PRO A 4 -3.68 5.19 38.63
C PRO A 4 -3.04 3.82 38.76
N SER A 5 -3.87 2.82 39.04
CA SER A 5 -3.45 1.43 39.22
C SER A 5 -2.78 0.90 37.95
N PHE A 6 -2.02 -0.19 38.07
CA PHE A 6 -1.40 -0.83 36.91
C PHE A 6 -2.44 -1.16 35.82
N PHE A 7 -3.61 -1.67 36.20
CA PHE A 7 -4.70 -1.96 35.27
C PHE A 7 -5.21 -0.70 34.57
N ASP A 8 -5.37 0.41 35.29
CA ASP A 8 -5.80 1.68 34.68
C ASP A 8 -4.79 2.18 33.66
N ARG A 9 -3.49 2.08 33.96
CA ARG A 9 -2.42 2.45 33.03
C ARG A 9 -2.42 1.56 31.78
N MET A 10 -2.58 0.25 31.96
CA MET A 10 -2.65 -0.71 30.86
C MET A 10 -3.87 -0.44 29.97
N ILE A 11 -5.06 -0.26 30.55
CA ILE A 11 -6.29 0.00 29.79
C ILE A 11 -6.22 1.35 29.07
N ASN A 12 -5.70 2.39 29.71
CA ASN A 12 -5.51 3.69 29.06
C ASN A 12 -4.51 3.59 27.90
N HIS A 13 -3.42 2.84 28.08
CA HIS A 13 -2.49 2.59 27.00
C HIS A 13 -3.17 1.88 25.82
N LEU A 14 -3.88 0.79 26.07
CA LEU A 14 -4.62 0.05 25.03
C LEU A 14 -5.65 0.93 24.32
N ARG A 15 -6.40 1.76 25.04
CA ARG A 15 -7.36 2.69 24.43
C ARG A 15 -6.69 3.72 23.53
N SER A 16 -5.48 4.16 23.90
CA SER A 16 -4.72 5.15 23.13
C SER A 16 -3.95 4.58 21.93
N THR A 17 -3.55 3.31 21.97
CA THR A 17 -2.65 2.73 20.95
C THR A 17 -3.31 1.65 20.09
N CYS A 18 -4.33 0.95 20.57
CA CYS A 18 -4.94 -0.15 19.84
C CYS A 18 -5.92 0.35 18.78
N LYS A 19 -5.72 -0.08 17.52
CA LYS A 19 -6.57 0.27 16.36
C LYS A 19 -8.07 0.01 16.62
N TYR A 20 -8.39 -1.01 17.42
CA TYR A 20 -9.76 -1.34 17.83
C TYR A 20 -10.42 -0.22 18.64
N TYR A 21 -9.72 0.37 19.62
CA TYR A 21 -10.27 1.40 20.50
C TYR A 21 -10.17 2.81 19.93
N THR A 22 -9.19 3.06 19.05
CA THR A 22 -9.02 4.37 18.40
C THR A 22 -10.01 4.61 17.26
N GLY A 23 -10.89 3.64 16.95
CA GLY A 23 -11.94 3.80 15.95
C GLY A 23 -11.43 3.82 14.50
N TYR A 24 -10.52 2.91 14.15
CA TYR A 24 -10.11 2.75 12.75
C TYR A 24 -11.35 2.58 11.84
N PRO A 25 -11.49 3.35 10.75
CA PRO A 25 -10.43 4.07 10.03
C PRO A 25 -10.23 5.50 10.53
N LYS A 26 -8.95 5.89 10.64
CA LYS A 26 -8.56 7.31 10.74
C LYS A 26 -8.99 8.02 9.46
N ASP A 27 -9.29 9.32 9.54
CA ASP A 27 -9.35 10.16 8.34
C ASP A 27 -8.02 10.00 7.60
N LEU A 28 -8.06 9.31 6.45
CA LEU A 28 -6.86 8.93 5.70
C LEU A 28 -6.26 10.14 4.98
N GLY A 29 -6.96 11.29 4.99
CA GLY A 29 -6.59 12.45 4.21
C GLY A 29 -6.75 12.20 2.70
N PRO A 30 -5.96 12.87 1.85
CA PRO A 30 -6.02 12.64 0.41
C PRO A 30 -5.53 11.24 0.06
N SER A 31 -6.20 10.60 -0.90
CA SER A 31 -5.78 9.28 -1.44
C SER A 31 -4.30 9.30 -1.82
N ARG A 32 -3.60 8.25 -1.40
CA ARG A 32 -2.18 8.02 -1.71
C ARG A 32 -2.01 6.91 -2.75
N VAL A 33 -3.12 6.35 -3.24
CA VAL A 33 -3.12 5.31 -4.27
C VAL A 33 -2.88 5.95 -5.63
N ILE A 34 -1.88 5.45 -6.35
CA ILE A 34 -1.51 5.90 -7.68
C ILE A 34 -2.30 5.08 -8.70
N HIS A 35 -3.07 5.73 -9.57
CA HIS A 35 -3.72 5.05 -10.67
C HIS A 35 -2.74 4.87 -11.83
N PHE A 36 -2.59 3.64 -12.31
CA PHE A 36 -1.75 3.37 -13.46
C PHE A 36 -2.30 4.08 -14.70
N ASN A 37 -1.42 4.81 -15.39
CA ASN A 37 -1.74 5.50 -16.63
C ASN A 37 -0.85 5.03 -17.80
N SER A 38 0.47 4.89 -17.56
CA SER A 38 1.41 4.42 -18.59
C SER A 38 2.58 3.62 -18.02
N GLU A 39 3.18 2.77 -18.85
CA GLU A 39 4.38 2.01 -18.48
C GLU A 39 5.58 2.93 -18.20
N ARG A 40 5.70 4.04 -18.92
CA ARG A 40 6.78 5.03 -18.71
C ARG A 40 6.72 5.63 -17.30
N GLU A 41 5.53 6.00 -16.86
CA GLU A 41 5.30 6.52 -15.51
C GLU A 41 5.59 5.45 -14.45
N PHE A 42 5.19 4.20 -14.69
CA PHE A 42 5.52 3.09 -13.80
C PHE A 42 7.03 2.88 -13.66
N VAL A 43 7.78 2.90 -14.77
CA VAL A 43 9.25 2.78 -14.75
C VAL A 43 9.87 3.96 -13.99
N GLN A 44 9.40 5.19 -14.24
CA GLN A 44 9.86 6.36 -13.50
C GLN A 44 9.63 6.21 -11.99
N LEU A 45 8.49 5.64 -11.59
CA LEU A 45 8.15 5.38 -10.19
C LEU A 45 9.13 4.39 -9.53
N LEU A 46 9.53 3.35 -10.25
CA LEU A 46 10.51 2.36 -9.76
C LEU A 46 11.91 2.97 -9.59
N HIS A 47 12.28 3.92 -10.46
CA HIS A 47 13.55 4.64 -10.36
C HIS A 47 13.65 5.57 -9.16
N GLU A 48 12.56 5.85 -8.46
CA GLU A 48 12.60 6.62 -7.21
C GLU A 48 13.15 5.82 -6.01
N GLY A 49 13.44 4.52 -6.17
CA GLY A 49 14.08 3.67 -5.16
C GLY A 49 13.14 3.13 -4.07
N ASN A 50 11.94 3.70 -3.94
CA ASN A 50 10.93 3.18 -3.00
C ASN A 50 10.25 1.92 -3.55
N PRO A 51 9.94 0.91 -2.70
CA PRO A 51 9.16 -0.23 -3.13
C PRO A 51 7.76 0.18 -3.59
N VAL A 52 7.29 -0.44 -4.66
CA VAL A 52 5.99 -0.20 -5.27
C VAL A 52 5.16 -1.48 -5.20
N VAL A 53 4.05 -1.42 -4.47
CA VAL A 53 3.01 -2.44 -4.43
C VAL A 53 2.04 -2.18 -5.57
N VAL A 54 1.91 -3.12 -6.50
CA VAL A 54 1.02 -3.01 -7.67
C VAL A 54 -0.14 -3.99 -7.53
N ALA A 55 -1.36 -3.45 -7.45
CA ALA A 55 -2.59 -4.22 -7.44
C ALA A 55 -3.19 -4.29 -8.85
N PHE A 56 -3.18 -5.49 -9.43
CA PHE A 56 -3.82 -5.81 -10.70
C PHE A 56 -5.28 -6.18 -10.46
N THR A 57 -6.18 -5.41 -11.05
CA THR A 57 -7.62 -5.50 -10.80
C THR A 57 -8.41 -5.57 -12.09
N ILE A 58 -9.60 -6.17 -11.99
CA ILE A 58 -10.66 -6.07 -13.00
C ILE A 58 -11.74 -5.17 -12.42
N ARG A 59 -12.34 -4.31 -13.25
CA ARG A 59 -13.44 -3.45 -12.84
C ARG A 59 -14.64 -4.31 -12.40
N GLY A 60 -15.05 -4.18 -11.13
CA GLY A 60 -16.20 -4.90 -10.60
C GLY A 60 -16.39 -4.66 -9.10
N ASN A 61 -17.56 -5.03 -8.56
CA ASN A 61 -17.85 -4.85 -7.14
C ASN A 61 -16.95 -5.69 -6.22
N TYR A 62 -16.38 -6.78 -6.75
CA TYR A 62 -15.52 -7.70 -6.01
C TYR A 62 -14.21 -7.05 -5.53
N THR A 63 -13.75 -5.96 -6.17
CA THR A 63 -12.54 -5.25 -5.77
C THR A 63 -12.79 -4.12 -4.78
N ARG A 64 -14.05 -3.83 -4.40
CA ARG A 64 -14.38 -2.72 -3.48
C ARG A 64 -13.70 -2.85 -2.11
N HIS A 65 -13.63 -4.07 -1.58
CA HIS A 65 -12.94 -4.31 -0.32
C HIS A 65 -11.43 -4.10 -0.46
N LEU A 66 -10.85 -4.60 -1.56
CA LEU A 66 -9.45 -4.39 -1.87
C LEU A 66 -9.13 -2.90 -2.02
N ASP A 67 -9.95 -2.13 -2.73
CA ASP A 67 -9.74 -0.70 -2.94
C ASP A 67 -9.68 0.04 -1.59
N LYS A 68 -10.54 -0.32 -0.62
CA LYS A 68 -10.49 0.24 0.74
C LYS A 68 -9.20 -0.14 1.48
N VAL A 69 -8.82 -1.42 1.46
CA VAL A 69 -7.58 -1.89 2.11
C VAL A 69 -6.35 -1.26 1.48
N LEU A 70 -6.37 -1.05 0.16
CA LEU A 70 -5.29 -0.42 -0.58
C LEU A 70 -5.12 1.06 -0.19
N GLU A 71 -6.22 1.79 -0.01
CA GLU A 71 -6.20 3.18 0.50
C GLU A 71 -5.66 3.25 1.94
N GLU A 72 -6.13 2.36 2.82
CA GLU A 72 -5.66 2.30 4.21
C GLU A 72 -4.17 1.99 4.28
N ALA A 73 -3.70 1.02 3.48
CA ALA A 73 -2.29 0.66 3.41
C ALA A 73 -1.46 1.81 2.81
N ALA A 74 -1.93 2.44 1.73
CA ALA A 74 -1.24 3.56 1.11
C ALA A 74 -1.06 4.74 2.08
N ALA A 75 -2.06 5.01 2.92
CA ALA A 75 -1.97 6.03 3.96
C ALA A 75 -1.02 5.62 5.11
N GLU A 76 -1.04 4.34 5.53
CA GLU A 76 -0.22 3.84 6.64
C GLU A 76 1.27 3.83 6.31
N PHE A 77 1.64 3.49 5.07
CA PHE A 77 3.04 3.35 4.66
C PHE A 77 3.60 4.57 3.91
N TYR A 78 2.84 5.65 3.76
CA TYR A 78 3.33 6.88 3.12
C TYR A 78 4.39 7.57 3.98
N PRO A 79 5.51 8.08 3.39
CA PRO A 79 5.87 8.10 1.97
C PRO A 79 6.77 6.93 1.51
N HIS A 80 7.02 5.94 2.37
CA HIS A 80 8.04 4.91 2.18
C HIS A 80 7.67 3.81 1.19
N ILE A 81 6.39 3.47 1.09
CA ILE A 81 5.91 2.46 0.14
C ILE A 81 4.84 3.08 -0.73
N LYS A 82 4.95 2.85 -2.04
CA LYS A 82 3.98 3.35 -3.01
C LYS A 82 2.99 2.27 -3.37
N PHE A 83 1.72 2.64 -3.46
CA PHE A 83 0.65 1.73 -3.84
C PHE A 83 0.07 2.16 -5.18
N MET A 84 0.09 1.27 -6.15
CA MET A 84 -0.41 1.50 -7.50
C MET A 84 -1.55 0.55 -7.82
N ARG A 85 -2.62 1.08 -8.40
CA ARG A 85 -3.77 0.31 -8.88
C ARG A 85 -3.80 0.28 -10.40
N VAL A 86 -3.80 -0.92 -10.96
CA VAL A 86 -3.88 -1.17 -12.41
C VAL A 86 -5.24 -1.80 -12.72
N GLU A 87 -5.99 -1.17 -13.62
CA GLU A 87 -7.20 -1.77 -14.19
C GLU A 87 -6.86 -2.50 -15.49
N CYS A 88 -6.71 -3.82 -15.40
CA CYS A 88 -6.27 -4.64 -16.54
C CYS A 88 -7.18 -4.59 -17.78
N PRO A 89 -8.51 -4.47 -17.68
CA PRO A 89 -9.36 -4.25 -18.85
C PRO A 89 -9.05 -2.95 -19.62
N LYS A 90 -8.51 -1.91 -18.95
CA LYS A 90 -8.09 -0.66 -19.60
C LYS A 90 -6.69 -0.76 -20.21
N TYR A 91 -5.80 -1.55 -19.58
CA TYR A 91 -4.39 -1.66 -19.97
C TYR A 91 -3.99 -3.13 -20.21
N PRO A 92 -4.59 -3.82 -21.20
CA PRO A 92 -4.38 -5.25 -21.41
C PRO A 92 -2.92 -5.58 -21.77
N GLY A 93 -2.24 -4.73 -22.55
CA GLY A 93 -0.83 -4.95 -22.92
C GLY A 93 0.10 -5.05 -21.71
N PHE A 94 -0.13 -4.23 -20.68
CA PHE A 94 0.65 -4.24 -19.45
C PHE A 94 0.36 -5.48 -18.59
N CYS A 95 -0.90 -5.94 -18.51
CA CYS A 95 -1.27 -7.09 -17.68
C CYS A 95 -1.00 -8.45 -18.36
N ILE A 96 -1.18 -8.57 -19.68
CA ILE A 96 -0.96 -9.82 -20.43
C ILE A 96 0.52 -10.23 -20.38
N ALA A 97 1.44 -9.27 -20.49
CA ALA A 97 2.88 -9.51 -20.38
C ALA A 97 3.27 -10.20 -19.07
N ARG A 98 2.46 -10.06 -18.01
CA ARG A 98 2.70 -10.63 -16.67
C ARG A 98 2.06 -12.01 -16.47
N GLN A 99 1.37 -12.54 -17.49
CA GLN A 99 0.77 -13.89 -17.53
C GLN A 99 -0.08 -14.30 -16.31
N LYS A 100 -0.68 -13.33 -15.61
CA LYS A 100 -1.53 -13.60 -14.44
C LYS A 100 -2.93 -14.00 -14.90
N LYS A 101 -3.41 -15.14 -14.38
CA LYS A 101 -4.75 -15.69 -14.69
C LYS A 101 -5.78 -15.42 -13.60
N GLU A 102 -5.34 -14.91 -12.45
CA GLU A 102 -6.16 -14.71 -11.26
C GLU A 102 -6.22 -13.23 -10.92
N TYR A 103 -7.41 -12.76 -10.53
CA TYR A 103 -7.65 -11.38 -10.12
C TYR A 103 -8.54 -11.34 -8.87
N PRO A 104 -8.27 -10.42 -7.92
CA PRO A 104 -7.16 -9.47 -7.91
C PRO A 104 -5.80 -10.15 -7.63
N PHE A 105 -4.73 -9.60 -8.17
CA PHE A 105 -3.36 -10.05 -7.93
C PHE A 105 -2.50 -8.88 -7.46
N ILE A 106 -1.62 -9.10 -6.48
CA ILE A 106 -0.71 -8.08 -5.95
C ILE A 106 0.73 -8.53 -6.24
N GLU A 107 1.53 -7.62 -6.76
CA GLU A 107 2.96 -7.82 -6.98
C GLU A 107 3.73 -6.67 -6.33
N ILE A 108 4.85 -6.99 -5.70
CA ILE A 108 5.71 -5.99 -5.06
C ILE A 108 6.97 -5.86 -5.89
N PHE A 109 7.23 -4.65 -6.35
CA PHE A 109 8.45 -4.30 -7.06
C PHE A 109 9.36 -3.55 -6.10
N HIS A 110 10.59 -4.02 -5.98
CA HIS A 110 11.64 -3.30 -5.28
C HIS A 110 12.88 -3.35 -6.16
N THR A 111 13.35 -2.18 -6.55
CA THR A 111 14.66 -2.05 -7.17
C THR A 111 15.63 -1.76 -6.03
N PRO A 112 16.46 -2.73 -5.60
CA PRO A 112 17.50 -2.43 -4.64
C PRO A 112 18.38 -1.33 -5.23
N GLU A 113 18.78 -0.35 -4.40
CA GLU A 113 19.83 0.59 -4.80
C GLU A 113 21.01 -0.25 -5.29
N GLN A 114 21.56 0.10 -6.46
CA GLN A 114 22.82 -0.48 -6.88
C GLN A 114 23.84 -0.12 -5.80
N VAL A 115 24.17 -1.08 -4.95
CA VAL A 115 25.35 -1.00 -4.09
C VAL A 115 26.54 -0.95 -5.04
N GLY A 116 26.93 0.26 -5.42
CA GLY A 116 28.15 0.53 -6.16
C GLY A 116 29.34 0.14 -5.30
N ASP A 117 30.27 -0.58 -5.94
CA ASP A 117 31.65 -0.83 -5.52
C ASP A 117 31.90 -1.40 -4.11
N TYR A 118 32.00 -2.73 -4.03
CA TYR A 118 33.10 -3.32 -3.26
C TYR A 118 34.32 -3.44 -4.17
N SER A 119 35.04 -2.34 -4.35
CA SER A 119 36.47 -2.40 -4.65
C SER A 119 37.21 -2.37 -3.32
N CYS A 120 37.70 -3.55 -2.90
CA CYS A 120 38.78 -3.74 -1.93
C CYS A 120 39.55 -5.00 -2.36
#